data_AF-A0A3Q3FX28-F1
#
_entry.id   AF-A0A3Q3FX28-F1
#
_cell.length_a   1.000
_cell.length_b   1.000
_cell.length_c   1.000
_cell.angle_alpha   90.00
_cell.angle_beta   90.00
_cell.angle_gamma   90.00
#
_symmetry.space_group_name_H-M   'P 1'
#
loop_
_entity.id
_entity.type
_entity.pdbx_description
1 polymer ?
#
loop_
_entity_poly.entity_id
_entity_poly.type
_entity_poly.pdbx_seq_one_letter_code
_entity_poly.pdbx_strand_id
1 'polypeptide(L)'
;LTRWSPWSSSVKLSCNAVYNFKLCGWLHVVWCWEDVKMTEPRKYFTTVNETISGRNMRLRQVVTEILDLTSEDDGRYYCTAECLKSQDGAVGQSITIEVKGTDEEAESYPLCVCVCVCVCLTVILFITHRGGDL
;
A
#
# COMPACT_ATOMS: atom_id res chain seq x y z
N LEU A 1 0.70 16.05 -27.90
CA LEU A 1 2.07 16.12 -27.36
C LEU A 1 2.06 15.50 -25.96
N THR A 2 2.16 14.17 -25.85
CA THR A 2 2.37 13.51 -24.55
C THR A 2 3.86 13.28 -24.39
N ARG A 3 4.50 14.13 -23.57
CA ARG A 3 5.90 13.99 -23.19
C ARG A 3 5.99 12.79 -22.24
N TRP A 4 6.31 11.61 -22.78
CA TRP A 4 6.70 10.45 -21.98
C TRP A 4 8.05 10.78 -21.36
N SER A 5 8.09 10.95 -20.03
CA SER A 5 9.35 11.03 -19.30
C SER A 5 9.75 9.60 -18.92
N PRO A 6 10.90 9.07 -19.39
CA PRO A 6 11.31 7.69 -19.11
C PRO A 6 11.76 7.44 -17.65
N TRP A 7 11.51 8.41 -16.75
CA TRP A 7 11.99 8.43 -15.36
C TRP A 7 10.84 8.72 -14.40
N SER A 8 9.72 8.01 -14.52
CA SER A 8 8.71 8.02 -13.47
C SER A 8 9.18 7.08 -12.35
N SER A 9 9.64 7.64 -11.24
CA SER A 9 9.89 6.85 -10.03
C SER A 9 8.56 6.42 -9.42
N SER A 10 8.41 5.14 -9.11
CA SER A 10 7.24 4.61 -8.41
C SER A 10 7.65 3.82 -7.17
N VAL A 11 6.74 3.73 -6.20
CA VAL A 11 6.91 2.90 -5.01
C VAL A 11 5.68 2.02 -4.83
N LYS A 12 5.91 0.78 -4.37
CA LYS A 12 4.86 -0.20 -4.12
C LYS A 12 4.68 -0.42 -2.62
N LEU A 13 3.46 -0.18 -2.16
CA LEU A 13 3.01 -0.45 -0.80
C LEU A 13 2.18 -1.72 -0.79
N SER A 14 2.57 -2.71 -0.01
CA SER A 14 1.87 -4.00 0.12
C SER A 14 1.30 -4.16 1.52
N CYS A 15 -0.02 -4.32 1.64
CA CYS A 15 -0.68 -4.62 2.91
C CYS A 15 -1.28 -6.03 2.86
N ASN A 16 -0.91 -6.87 3.83
CA ASN A 16 -1.34 -8.26 3.94
C ASN A 16 -2.27 -8.40 5.15
N ALA A 17 -3.57 -8.51 4.92
CA ALA A 17 -4.56 -8.70 5.98
C ALA A 17 -4.99 -10.16 6.10
N VAL A 18 -4.73 -10.76 7.25
CA VAL A 18 -5.17 -12.11 7.60
C VAL A 18 -6.42 -12.02 8.46
N TYR A 19 -7.51 -12.67 8.02
CA TYR A 19 -8.80 -12.57 8.68
C TYR A 19 -9.62 -13.87 8.60
N ASN A 20 -10.54 -14.05 9.54
CA ASN A 20 -11.51 -15.15 9.50
C ASN A 20 -12.73 -14.75 8.67
N PHE A 21 -12.91 -15.31 7.47
CA PHE A 21 -13.96 -14.88 6.55
C PHE A 21 -15.38 -15.24 7.01
N LYS A 22 -15.54 -16.25 7.88
CA LYS A 22 -16.86 -16.62 8.43
C LYS A 22 -17.38 -15.59 9.43
N LEU A 23 -16.46 -15.00 10.18
CA LEU A 23 -16.77 -13.99 11.20
C LEU A 23 -16.81 -12.59 10.59
N CYS A 24 -15.83 -12.26 9.75
CA CYS A 24 -15.67 -10.94 9.12
C CYS A 24 -16.65 -10.71 7.95
N GLY A 25 -17.04 -11.77 7.23
CA GLY A 25 -17.81 -11.67 5.99
C GLY A 25 -16.98 -11.06 4.87
N TRP A 26 -17.14 -9.75 4.65
CA TRP A 26 -16.36 -8.99 3.67
C TRP A 26 -15.40 -8.06 4.41
N LEU A 27 -14.11 -8.14 4.06
CA LEU A 27 -13.09 -7.23 4.54
C LEU A 27 -12.94 -6.03 3.59
N HIS A 28 -12.83 -4.82 4.10
CA HIS A 28 -12.43 -3.63 3.35
C HIS A 28 -11.02 -3.22 3.78
N VAL A 29 -10.06 -3.20 2.86
CA VAL A 29 -8.66 -2.83 3.14
C VAL A 29 -8.29 -1.63 2.28
N VAL A 30 -7.75 -0.59 2.88
CA VAL A 30 -7.38 0.65 2.19
C VAL A 30 -6.07 1.20 2.72
N TRP A 31 -5.29 1.85 1.87
CA TRP A 31 -4.13 2.62 2.27
C TRP A 31 -4.52 4.08 2.56
N CYS A 32 -3.90 4.66 3.58
CA CYS A 32 -4.06 6.05 3.97
C CYS A 32 -2.70 6.76 3.89
N TRP A 33 -2.70 7.99 3.36
CA TRP A 33 -1.60 8.97 3.40
C TRP A 33 -2.06 10.15 4.25
N GLU A 34 -1.37 10.45 5.34
CA GLU A 34 -1.75 11.53 6.29
C GLU A 34 -3.25 11.51 6.63
N ASP A 35 -3.76 10.32 6.94
CA ASP A 35 -5.17 10.03 7.27
C ASP A 35 -6.19 10.17 6.12
N VAL A 36 -5.71 10.44 4.89
CA VAL A 36 -6.51 10.48 3.66
C VAL A 36 -6.43 9.16 2.92
N LYS A 37 -7.59 8.59 2.56
CA LYS A 37 -7.68 7.34 1.80
C LYS A 37 -7.13 7.52 0.38
N MET A 38 -6.14 6.70 0.00
CA MET A 38 -5.53 6.68 -1.32
C MET A 38 -6.51 6.07 -2.34
N THR A 39 -7.33 6.91 -2.97
CA THR A 39 -8.42 6.48 -3.87
C THR A 39 -8.40 7.12 -5.25
N GLU A 40 -7.51 8.09 -5.49
CA GLU A 40 -7.35 8.76 -6.79
C GLU A 40 -6.74 7.80 -7.82
N PRO A 41 -7.52 7.30 -8.81
CA PRO A 41 -7.06 6.27 -9.74
C PRO A 41 -5.99 6.73 -10.72
N ARG A 42 -5.80 8.04 -10.91
CA ARG A 42 -4.71 8.58 -11.73
C ARG A 42 -3.37 8.59 -11.01
N LYS A 43 -3.39 8.59 -9.68
CA LYS A 43 -2.20 8.66 -8.83
C LYS A 43 -1.82 7.30 -8.24
N TYR A 44 -2.82 6.48 -7.93
CA TYR A 44 -2.64 5.21 -7.23
C TYR A 44 -3.17 4.05 -8.07
N PHE A 45 -2.29 3.10 -8.39
CA PHE A 45 -2.67 1.85 -9.03
C PHE A 45 -2.75 0.73 -8.00
N THR A 46 -3.97 0.32 -7.64
CA THR A 46 -4.20 -0.71 -6.62
C THR A 46 -4.58 -2.05 -7.24
N THR A 47 -3.92 -3.12 -6.78
CA THR A 47 -4.25 -4.51 -7.08
C THR A 47 -4.60 -5.25 -5.80
N VAL A 48 -5.61 -6.11 -5.88
CA VAL A 48 -6.08 -6.92 -4.75
C VAL A 48 -5.96 -8.38 -5.12
N ASN A 49 -5.31 -9.16 -4.26
CA ASN A 49 -5.25 -10.61 -4.35
C ASN A 49 -5.78 -11.22 -3.06
N GLU A 50 -6.54 -12.29 -3.16
CA GLU A 50 -7.06 -13.00 -1.98
C GLU A 50 -6.79 -14.50 -2.11
N THR A 51 -6.15 -15.06 -1.07
CA THR A 51 -5.82 -16.48 -1.01
C THR A 51 -6.41 -17.13 0.25
N ILE A 52 -6.71 -18.43 0.13
CA ILE A 52 -7.15 -19.24 1.27
C ILE A 52 -5.90 -19.67 2.02
N SER A 53 -5.77 -19.26 3.28
CA SER A 53 -4.61 -19.56 4.15
C SER A 53 -4.94 -20.62 5.22
N GLY A 54 -6.20 -21.06 5.30
CA GLY A 54 -6.65 -22.13 6.20
C GLY A 54 -8.16 -22.38 6.09
N ARG A 55 -8.72 -23.24 6.96
CA ARG A 55 -10.13 -23.68 6.86
C ARG A 55 -11.14 -22.52 6.83
N ASN A 56 -10.94 -21.51 7.68
CA ASN A 56 -11.77 -20.30 7.76
C ASN A 56 -10.96 -19.00 7.61
N MET A 57 -9.66 -19.11 7.31
CA MET A 57 -8.74 -17.98 7.26
C MET A 57 -8.45 -17.61 5.81
N ARG A 58 -8.54 -16.32 5.51
CA ARG A 58 -8.13 -15.76 4.22
C ARG A 58 -7.01 -14.75 4.45
N LEU A 59 -6.12 -14.68 3.48
CA LEU A 59 -5.12 -13.64 3.34
C LEU A 59 -5.56 -12.75 2.19
N ARG A 60 -5.79 -11.47 2.47
CA ARG A 60 -6.02 -10.45 1.44
C ARG A 60 -4.79 -9.55 1.34
N GLN A 61 -4.16 -9.57 0.18
CA GLN A 61 -3.06 -8.69 -0.16
C GLN A 61 -3.58 -7.52 -0.99
N VAL A 62 -3.32 -6.29 -0.55
CA VAL A 62 -3.60 -5.05 -1.29
C VAL A 62 -2.27 -4.37 -1.60
N VAL A 63 -1.89 -4.38 -2.88
CA VAL A 63 -0.69 -3.69 -3.36
C VAL A 63 -1.11 -2.41 -4.05
N THR A 64 -0.64 -1.27 -3.57
CA THR A 64 -0.86 0.04 -4.19
C THR A 64 0.47 0.60 -4.67
N GLU A 65 0.55 0.89 -5.96
CA GLU A 65 1.67 1.59 -6.58
C GLU A 65 1.35 3.08 -6.65
N ILE A 66 2.23 3.91 -6.08
CA ILE A 66 2.16 5.36 -6.22
C ILE A 66 2.89 5.72 -7.52
N LEU A 67 2.15 6.28 -8.47
CA LEU A 67 2.66 6.67 -9.78
C LEU A 67 3.28 8.07 -9.70
N ASP A 68 4.32 8.31 -10.51
CA ASP A 68 4.97 9.60 -10.67
C ASP A 68 5.28 10.27 -9.32
N LEU A 69 6.18 9.69 -8.53
CA LEU A 69 6.55 10.23 -7.21
C LEU A 69 7.06 11.66 -7.33
N THR A 70 6.53 12.51 -6.45
CA THR A 70 6.91 13.92 -6.27
C THR A 70 7.15 14.19 -4.80
N SER A 71 7.72 15.35 -4.47
CA SER A 71 7.87 15.79 -3.07
C SER A 71 6.53 15.96 -2.34
N GLU A 72 5.41 16.05 -3.06
CA GLU A 72 4.07 16.08 -2.45
C GLU A 72 3.64 14.71 -1.90
N ASP A 73 4.29 13.63 -2.34
CA ASP A 73 4.03 12.27 -1.85
C ASP A 73 4.80 11.96 -0.55
N ASP A 74 5.53 12.93 -0.01
CA ASP A 74 6.20 12.79 1.29
C ASP A 74 5.17 12.62 2.41
N GLY A 75 5.48 11.74 3.35
CA GLY A 75 4.71 11.63 4.58
C GLY A 75 4.46 10.20 5.04
N ARG A 76 3.45 10.08 5.92
CA ARG A 76 3.13 8.86 6.63
C ARG A 76 2.03 8.07 5.92
N TYR A 77 2.34 6.81 5.65
CA TYR A 77 1.47 5.84 5.00
C TYR A 77 1.13 4.70 5.95
N TYR A 78 -0.13 4.29 6.01
CA TYR A 78 -0.54 3.10 6.77
C TYR A 78 -1.76 2.46 6.12
N CYS A 79 -1.95 1.15 6.30
CA CYS A 79 -3.16 0.50 5.82
C CYS A 79 -4.16 0.29 6.96
N THR A 80 -5.45 0.38 6.66
CA THR A 80 -6.52 -0.02 7.55
C THR A 80 -7.29 -1.18 6.96
N ALA A 81 -7.83 -2.02 7.82
CA ALA A 81 -8.65 -3.16 7.45
C ALA A 81 -9.89 -3.21 8.34
N GLU A 82 -11.08 -3.25 7.76
CA GLU A 82 -12.36 -3.20 8.47
C GLU A 82 -13.27 -4.35 8.02
N CYS A 83 -13.78 -5.11 8.99
CA CYS A 83 -14.74 -6.19 8.76
C CYS A 83 -16.17 -5.63 8.70
N LEU A 84 -16.85 -5.84 7.58
CA LEU A 84 -18.21 -5.33 7.39
C LEU A 84 -19.21 -5.95 8.37
N LYS A 85 -19.06 -7.23 8.71
CA LYS A 85 -20.04 -7.97 9.52
C LYS A 85 -19.90 -7.71 11.02
N SER A 86 -18.68 -7.60 11.54
CA SER A 86 -18.43 -7.43 12.98
C SER A 86 -18.06 -6.01 13.38
N GLN A 87 -17.76 -5.13 12.42
CA GLN A 87 -17.20 -3.80 12.66
C GLN A 87 -15.82 -3.83 13.35
N ASP A 88 -15.19 -5.00 13.49
CA ASP A 88 -13.81 -5.09 13.95
C ASP A 88 -12.87 -4.51 12.90
N GLY A 89 -11.84 -3.80 13.34
CA GLY A 89 -10.84 -3.22 12.46
C GLY A 89 -9.43 -3.39 12.99
N ALA A 90 -8.46 -3.27 12.08
CA ALA A 90 -7.04 -3.23 12.40
C ALA A 90 -6.36 -2.10 11.61
N VAL A 91 -5.39 -1.45 12.25
CA VAL A 91 -4.56 -0.42 11.64
C VAL A 91 -3.13 -0.95 11.57
N GLY A 92 -2.56 -0.91 10.38
CA GLY A 92 -1.22 -1.36 10.08
C GLY A 92 -0.19 -0.42 10.66
N GLN A 93 1.03 -0.93 10.85
CA GLN A 93 2.15 -0.07 11.18
C GLN A 93 2.33 1.00 10.11
N SER A 94 2.60 2.22 10.55
CA SER A 94 2.90 3.32 9.64
C SER A 94 4.31 3.20 9.05
N ILE A 95 4.44 3.56 7.78
CA ILE A 95 5.69 3.70 7.05
C ILE A 95 5.82 5.16 6.61
N THR A 96 7.01 5.72 6.71
CA THR A 96 7.30 7.06 6.19
C THR A 96 8.00 6.92 4.85
N ILE A 97 7.52 7.65 3.85
CA ILE A 97 8.20 7.79 2.56
C ILE A 97 8.81 9.19 2.51
N GLU A 98 10.10 9.24 2.17
CA GLU A 98 10.84 10.48 1.89
C GLU A 98 11.28 10.48 0.42
N VAL A 99 10.76 11.42 -0.36
CA VAL A 99 11.05 11.64 -1.76
C VAL A 99 12.09 12.77 -1.86
N LYS A 100 13.35 12.37 -1.99
CA LYS A 100 14.44 13.33 -2.20
C LYS A 100 14.46 13.76 -3.66
N GLY A 101 14.24 15.06 -3.91
CA GLY A 101 14.52 15.67 -5.20
C GLY A 101 16.01 15.58 -5.50
N THR A 102 16.38 15.21 -6.73
CA THR A 102 17.72 15.54 -7.22
C THR A 102 17.70 17.02 -7.54
N ASP A 103 18.28 17.85 -6.67
CA ASP A 103 18.61 19.22 -7.03
C ASP A 103 19.47 19.16 -8.31
N GLU A 104 19.07 19.90 -9.35
CA GLU A 104 19.79 19.98 -10.62
C GLU A 104 21.21 20.51 -10.41
N GLU A 105 22.19 19.62 -10.35
CA GLU A 105 23.54 19.82 -10.90
C GLU A 105 24.10 18.44 -11.32
N ALA A 106 23.51 17.89 -12.38
CA ALA A 106 24.10 16.74 -13.07
C ALA A 106 25.14 17.24 -14.08
N GLU A 107 26.38 17.47 -13.65
CA GLU A 107 27.51 17.43 -14.58
C GLU A 107 27.65 16.00 -15.13
N SER A 108 27.14 15.84 -16.35
CA SER A 108 27.55 14.92 -17.41
C SER A 108 28.59 13.84 -17.03
N TYR A 109 28.13 12.63 -16.71
CA TYR A 109 28.86 11.39 -17.04
C TYR A 109 27.88 10.29 -17.51
N PRO A 110 28.06 9.72 -18.71
CA PRO A 110 27.14 8.74 -19.27
C PRO A 110 27.55 7.34 -18.84
N LEU A 111 27.01 6.86 -17.72
CA LEU A 111 26.89 5.42 -17.48
C LEU A 111 25.47 5.14 -17.00
N CYS A 112 24.63 4.85 -17.98
CA CYS A 112 23.24 4.44 -17.82
C CYS A 112 23.21 3.06 -17.13
N VAL A 113 23.31 3.04 -15.80
CA VAL A 113 22.95 1.89 -14.99
C VAL A 113 21.55 2.17 -14.46
N CYS A 114 20.54 1.70 -15.18
CA CYS A 114 19.16 1.71 -14.71
C CYS A 114 19.02 0.71 -13.55
N VAL A 115 19.41 1.12 -12.34
CA VAL A 115 19.02 0.40 -11.13
C VAL A 115 17.59 0.87 -10.80
N CYS A 116 16.59 0.25 -11.43
CA CYS A 116 15.20 0.37 -11.00
C CYS A 116 15.08 -0.31 -9.63
N VAL A 117 15.41 0.39 -8.55
CA VAL A 117 15.13 -0.10 -7.20
C VAL A 117 13.63 0.05 -6.98
N CYS A 118 12.85 -0.93 -7.44
CA CYS A 118 11.45 -1.05 -7.04
C CYS A 118 11.40 -1.42 -5.56
N VAL A 119 11.38 -0.41 -4.67
CA VAL A 119 11.24 -0.65 -3.23
C VAL A 119 9.81 -1.13 -2.98
N CYS A 120 9.67 -2.36 -2.50
CA CYS A 120 8.40 -2.93 -2.06
C CYS A 120 8.35 -2.92 -0.54
N LEU A 121 7.51 -2.06 0.03
CA LEU A 121 7.32 -1.95 1.48
C LEU A 121 6.11 -2.80 1.88
N THR A 122 6.26 -3.70 2.87
CA THR A 122 5.20 -4.66 3.25
C THR A 122 4.76 -4.49 4.69
N VAL A 123 3.45 -4.36 4.93
CA VAL A 123 2.80 -4.35 6.25
C VAL A 123 1.92 -5.59 6.38
N ILE A 124 1.94 -6.24 7.55
CA ILE A 124 1.12 -7.42 7.85
C ILE A 124 0.14 -7.08 8.97
N LEU A 125 -1.14 -7.40 8.75
CA LEU A 125 -2.25 -7.20 9.66
C LEU A 125 -2.89 -8.53 10.05
N PHE A 126 -3.16 -8.69 11.35
CA PHE A 126 -3.91 -9.82 11.89
C PHE A 126 -5.19 -9.29 12.54
N ILE A 127 -6.35 -9.68 11.99
CA ILE A 127 -7.64 -9.32 12.57
C ILE A 127 -8.10 -10.50 13.42
N THR A 128 -8.00 -10.34 14.73
CA THR A 128 -8.55 -11.28 15.71
C THR A 128 -9.89 -10.75 16.19
N HIS A 129 -10.94 -11.58 16.12
CA HIS A 129 -12.19 -11.26 16.78
C HIS A 129 -11.98 -11.35 18.30
N ARG A 130 -12.31 -10.30 19.04
CA ARG A 130 -12.54 -10.44 20.48
C ARG A 130 -13.80 -11.29 20.64
N GLY A 131 -13.65 -12.52 21.11
CA GLY A 131 -14.78 -13.36 21.46
C GLY A 131 -15.64 -12.62 22.48
N GLY A 132 -16.88 -12.30 22.10
CA GLY A 132 -17.94 -12.13 23.09
C GLY A 132 -18.32 -13.51 23.58
N ASP A 133 -18.12 -13.74 24.88
CA ASP A 133 -18.70 -14.89 25.58
C ASP A 133 -20.21 -14.93 25.33
N LEU A 134 -20.70 -16.09 24.88
CA LEU A 134 -22.09 -16.54 25.01
C LEU A 134 -22.06 -17.99 25.49
#